data_AF-A0AAD5C4T6-F1
#
_entry.id   AF-A0AAD5C4T6-F1
#
_cell.length_a   1.000
_cell.length_b   1.000
_cell.length_c   1.000
_cell.angle_alpha   90.00
_cell.angle_beta   90.00
_cell.angle_gamma   90.00
#
_symmetry.space_group_name_H-M   'P 1'
#
loop_
_entity.id
_entity.type
_entity.pdbx_description
1 polymer ?
#
loop_
_entity_poly.entity_id
_entity_poly.type
_entity_poly.pdbx_seq_one_letter_code
_entity_poly.pdbx_strand_id
1 'polypeptide(L)'
;MQVKSDLMHAVERNKEKSNAAGAYEFMYAAGKSNERIQDFLDCIVDIREYDVPYHVRFAIDNDIRSGLWYDVNVSCDGVTLERRHDLLQRAEVHVCAFDIETTKLPLKFPDAEYDMVMMISYMVDGQGYLIINRE
;
A
#
# COMPACT_ATOMS: atom_id res chain seq x y z
N MET A 1 10.17 0.47 -10.50
CA MET A 1 9.80 -0.58 -11.48
C MET A 1 10.07 -0.03 -12.86
N GLN A 2 11.12 -0.51 -13.54
CA GLN A 2 11.60 0.05 -14.82
C GLN A 2 10.50 0.04 -15.90
N VAL A 3 9.79 -1.08 -16.04
CA VAL A 3 8.73 -1.30 -17.03
C VAL A 3 7.60 -0.25 -16.95
N LYS A 4 7.16 0.11 -15.73
CA LYS A 4 6.14 1.16 -15.54
C LYS A 4 6.64 2.50 -16.08
N SER A 5 7.87 2.88 -15.74
CA SER A 5 8.45 4.15 -16.18
C SER A 5 8.55 4.23 -17.70
N ASP A 6 8.95 3.13 -18.33
CA ASP A 6 9.14 3.07 -19.78
C ASP A 6 7.80 3.16 -20.54
N LEU A 7 6.74 2.53 -20.01
CA LEU A 7 5.42 2.50 -20.65
C LEU A 7 4.56 3.73 -20.38
N MET A 8 4.69 4.37 -19.21
CA MET A 8 3.86 5.52 -18.83
C MET A 8 3.94 6.66 -19.84
N HIS A 9 5.14 6.99 -20.31
CA HIS A 9 5.33 8.05 -21.30
C HIS A 9 4.68 7.72 -22.65
N ALA A 10 4.72 6.45 -23.07
CA ALA A 10 4.06 6.02 -24.31
C ALA A 10 2.54 6.11 -24.20
N VAL A 11 1.98 5.66 -23.06
CA VAL A 11 0.54 5.71 -22.76
C VAL A 11 0.01 7.15 -22.75
N GLU A 12 0.69 8.06 -22.04
CA GLU A 12 0.29 9.48 -21.97
C GLU A 12 0.25 10.11 -23.38
N ARG A 13 1.30 9.90 -24.17
CA ARG A 13 1.38 10.37 -25.56
C ARG A 13 0.26 9.82 -26.43
N ASN A 14 -0.05 8.52 -26.31
CA ASN A 14 -1.08 7.89 -27.13
C ASN A 14 -2.48 8.39 -26.77
N LYS A 15 -2.73 8.64 -25.48
CA LYS A 15 -3.97 9.23 -24.98
C LYS A 15 -4.18 10.65 -25.52
N GLU A 16 -3.13 11.47 -25.53
CA GLU A 16 -3.17 12.80 -26.14
C GLU A 16 -3.44 12.74 -27.65
N LYS A 17 -2.74 11.85 -28.39
CA LYS A 17 -2.99 11.63 -29.82
C LYS A 17 -4.44 11.22 -30.10
N SER A 18 -4.98 10.27 -29.32
CA SER A 18 -6.37 9.80 -29.47
C SER A 18 -7.38 10.90 -29.21
N ASN A 19 -7.15 11.74 -28.19
CA ASN A 19 -8.02 12.88 -27.88
C ASN A 19 -8.00 13.92 -29.01
N ALA A 20 -6.83 14.22 -29.56
CA ALA A 20 -6.68 15.13 -30.69
C ALA A 20 -7.33 14.60 -31.98
N ALA A 21 -7.19 13.30 -32.26
CA ALA A 21 -7.83 12.65 -33.41
C ALA A 21 -9.36 12.70 -33.31
N GLY A 22 -9.94 12.36 -32.15
CA GLY A 22 -11.38 12.44 -31.93
C GLY A 22 -11.94 13.85 -32.05
N ALA A 23 -11.19 14.87 -31.59
CA ALA A 23 -11.58 16.27 -31.76
C ALA A 23 -11.57 16.72 -33.23
N TYR A 24 -10.60 16.25 -34.03
CA TYR A 24 -10.50 16.57 -35.46
C TYR A 24 -11.58 15.86 -36.30
N GLU A 25 -11.87 14.60 -35.99
CA GLU A 25 -12.89 13.78 -36.66
C GLU A 25 -14.31 14.30 -36.38
N PHE A 26 -14.57 14.82 -35.18
CA PHE A 26 -15.80 15.56 -34.86
C PHE A 26 -15.99 16.82 -35.73
N MET A 27 -14.91 17.46 -36.17
CA MET A 27 -14.95 18.69 -36.98
C MET A 27 -15.04 18.42 -38.49
N TYR A 28 -14.60 17.27 -38.99
CA TYR A 28 -14.49 16.96 -40.43
C TYR A 28 -14.98 15.54 -40.74
N ALA A 29 -16.29 15.31 -40.66
CA ALA A 29 -16.91 14.04 -41.04
C ALA A 29 -17.00 13.80 -42.57
N ALA A 30 -15.89 13.96 -43.32
CA ALA A 30 -15.79 13.56 -44.73
C ALA A 30 -14.33 13.58 -45.24
N GLY A 31 -13.58 12.49 -45.13
CA GLY A 31 -12.29 12.36 -45.83
C GLY A 31 -11.58 11.04 -45.59
N LYS A 32 -11.36 10.26 -46.66
CA LYS A 32 -10.70 8.94 -46.69
C LYS A 32 -9.33 8.94 -45.99
N SER A 33 -9.11 7.96 -45.11
CA SER A 33 -7.82 7.67 -44.49
C SER A 33 -6.94 6.81 -45.41
N ASN A 34 -5.67 7.22 -45.57
CA ASN A 34 -4.61 6.42 -46.16
C ASN A 34 -4.08 5.46 -45.09
N GLU A 35 -4.06 4.16 -45.36
CA GLU A 35 -3.53 3.13 -44.46
C GLU A 35 -2.01 3.30 -44.29
N ARG A 36 -1.61 3.94 -43.19
CA ARG A 36 -0.24 3.87 -42.68
C ARG A 36 -0.10 2.59 -41.86
N ILE A 37 1.06 1.94 -41.97
CA ILE A 37 1.45 0.85 -41.08
C ILE A 37 1.46 1.41 -39.65
N GLN A 38 0.57 0.89 -38.80
CA GLN A 38 0.42 1.31 -37.42
C GLN A 38 1.55 0.74 -36.55
N ASP A 39 2.20 1.59 -35.77
CA ASP A 39 3.15 1.14 -34.74
C ASP A 39 2.36 0.48 -33.59
N PHE A 40 2.75 -0.74 -33.20
CA PHE A 40 2.10 -1.46 -32.09
C PHE A 40 2.20 -0.72 -30.75
N LEU A 41 3.22 0.13 -30.56
CA LEU A 41 3.32 0.98 -29.37
C LEU A 41 2.19 2.01 -29.31
N ASP A 42 1.66 2.47 -30.45
CA ASP A 42 0.54 3.41 -30.48
C ASP A 42 -0.80 2.73 -30.10
N CYS A 43 -0.85 1.40 -30.06
CA CYS A 43 -2.03 0.63 -29.62
C CYS A 43 -2.13 0.52 -28.08
N ILE A 44 -1.10 0.91 -27.33
CA ILE A 44 -1.11 0.86 -25.86
C ILE A 44 -1.80 2.13 -25.34
N VAL A 45 -3.02 1.97 -24.81
CA VAL A 45 -3.87 3.11 -24.41
C VAL A 45 -3.88 3.31 -22.89
N ASP A 46 -3.60 2.27 -22.10
CA ASP A 46 -3.64 2.33 -20.64
C ASP A 46 -2.76 1.23 -20.03
N ILE A 47 -2.36 1.43 -18.77
CA ILE A 47 -1.81 0.39 -17.90
C ILE A 47 -2.69 0.27 -16.67
N ARG A 48 -2.96 -0.96 -16.22
CA ARG A 48 -3.94 -1.24 -15.15
C ARG A 48 -3.28 -1.92 -13.96
N GLU A 49 -3.81 -1.67 -12.77
CA GLU A 49 -3.42 -2.33 -11.52
C GLU A 49 -1.91 -2.29 -11.21
N TYR A 50 -1.19 -1.32 -11.82
CA TYR A 50 0.25 -1.14 -11.69
C TYR A 50 0.66 -0.53 -10.33
N ASP A 51 -0.32 -0.04 -9.58
CA ASP A 51 -0.19 0.65 -8.31
C ASP A 51 -0.57 -0.23 -7.11
N VAL A 52 -0.99 -1.48 -7.35
CA VAL A 52 -1.27 -2.44 -6.28
C VAL A 52 0.05 -2.80 -5.58
N PRO A 53 0.21 -2.52 -4.27
CA PRO A 53 1.42 -2.91 -3.55
C PRO A 53 1.63 -4.43 -3.59
N TYR A 54 2.87 -4.86 -3.77
CA TYR A 54 3.19 -6.29 -3.96
C TYR A 54 2.62 -7.20 -2.85
N HIS A 55 2.72 -6.78 -1.58
CA HIS A 55 2.21 -7.56 -0.46
C HIS A 55 0.66 -7.66 -0.47
N VAL A 56 -0.03 -6.64 -0.97
CA VAL A 56 -1.49 -6.65 -1.13
C VAL A 56 -1.87 -7.59 -2.28
N ARG A 57 -1.19 -7.48 -3.43
CA ARG A 57 -1.38 -8.38 -4.57
C ARG A 57 -1.19 -9.84 -4.16
N PHE A 58 -0.08 -10.14 -3.48
CA PHE A 58 0.20 -11.47 -2.95
C PHE A 58 -0.93 -11.98 -2.03
N ALA A 59 -1.40 -11.14 -1.11
CA ALA A 59 -2.49 -11.51 -0.20
C ALA A 59 -3.82 -11.75 -0.93
N ILE A 60 -4.14 -10.95 -1.95
CA ILE A 60 -5.35 -11.13 -2.77
C ILE A 60 -5.27 -12.42 -3.57
N ASP A 61 -4.19 -12.61 -4.34
CA ASP A 61 -4.06 -13.72 -5.27
C ASP A 61 -4.01 -15.08 -4.57
N ASN A 62 -3.44 -15.13 -3.35
CA ASN A 62 -3.33 -16.35 -2.55
C ASN A 62 -4.44 -16.48 -1.50
N ASP A 63 -5.42 -15.57 -1.48
CA ASP A 63 -6.47 -15.49 -0.45
C ASP A 63 -5.97 -15.51 1.01
N ILE A 64 -4.83 -14.87 1.26
CA ILE A 64 -4.23 -14.78 2.60
C ILE A 64 -4.77 -13.53 3.31
N ARG A 65 -5.19 -13.69 4.57
CA ARG A 65 -5.67 -12.63 5.46
C ARG A 65 -5.07 -12.76 6.86
N SER A 66 -4.75 -11.63 7.46
CA SER A 66 -4.31 -11.53 8.85
C SER A 66 -5.40 -11.97 9.84
N GLY A 67 -4.99 -12.57 10.95
CA GLY A 67 -5.90 -13.02 12.02
C GLY A 67 -6.62 -14.34 11.73
N LEU A 68 -6.21 -15.06 10.69
CA LEU A 68 -6.63 -16.43 10.39
C LEU A 68 -5.49 -17.41 10.69
N TRP A 69 -5.84 -18.68 10.86
CA TRP A 69 -4.90 -19.77 11.07
C TRP A 69 -4.46 -20.38 9.74
N TYR A 70 -3.18 -20.70 9.63
CA TYR A 70 -2.60 -21.38 8.48
C TYR A 70 -1.61 -22.45 8.93
N ASP A 71 -1.59 -23.57 8.22
CA ASP A 71 -0.46 -24.49 8.24
C ASP A 71 0.58 -24.00 7.23
N VAL A 72 1.82 -23.83 7.69
CA VAL A 72 2.92 -23.31 6.88
C VAL A 72 3.87 -24.45 6.55
N ASN A 73 4.10 -24.68 5.25
CA ASN A 73 5.06 -25.67 4.78
C ASN A 73 6.13 -25.02 3.90
N VAL A 74 7.39 -25.35 4.18
CA VAL A 74 8.57 -24.81 3.51
C VAL A 74 9.28 -25.94 2.79
N SER A 75 9.42 -25.80 1.48
CA SER A 75 10.04 -26.80 0.60
C SER A 75 11.08 -26.13 -0.31
N CYS A 76 11.81 -26.94 -1.09
CA CYS A 76 12.76 -26.44 -2.10
C CYS A 76 12.07 -25.54 -3.15
N ASP A 77 10.78 -25.79 -3.40
CA ASP A 77 9.98 -25.11 -4.42
C ASP A 77 9.28 -23.84 -3.89
N GLY A 78 9.39 -23.55 -2.58
CA GLY A 78 8.84 -22.35 -1.96
C GLY A 78 8.07 -22.60 -0.66
N VAL A 79 7.32 -21.57 -0.25
CA VAL A 79 6.48 -21.56 0.97
C VAL A 79 5.02 -21.65 0.58
N THR A 80 4.28 -22.55 1.25
CA THR A 80 2.83 -22.73 1.08
C THR A 80 2.12 -22.42 2.39
N LEU A 81 0.94 -21.78 2.29
CA LEU A 81 0.09 -21.44 3.42
C LEU A 81 -1.29 -22.05 3.18
N GLU A 82 -1.69 -23.02 3.99
CA GLU A 82 -3.00 -23.66 3.89
C GLU A 82 -3.91 -23.19 5.01
N ARG A 83 -5.03 -22.56 4.67
CA ARG A 83 -5.96 -21.98 5.66
C ARG A 83 -6.64 -23.07 6.49
N ARG A 84 -6.57 -22.92 7.81
CA ARG A 84 -7.21 -23.79 8.80
C ARG A 84 -8.61 -23.30 9.17
N HIS A 85 -9.60 -23.78 8.42
CA HIS A 85 -11.01 -23.41 8.60
C HIS A 85 -11.66 -24.00 9.87
N ASP A 86 -11.05 -25.03 10.44
CA ASP A 86 -11.45 -25.65 11.70
C ASP A 86 -11.21 -24.75 12.93
N LEU A 87 -10.25 -23.83 12.83
CA LEU A 87 -9.90 -22.92 13.92
C LEU A 87 -10.61 -21.56 13.75
N LEU A 88 -11.77 -21.44 14.39
CA LEU A 88 -12.59 -20.22 14.35
C LEU A 88 -12.15 -19.16 15.36
N GLN A 89 -11.70 -19.60 16.54
CA GLN A 89 -11.25 -18.70 17.61
C GLN A 89 -9.89 -18.11 17.24
N ARG A 90 -9.76 -16.78 17.36
CA ARG A 90 -8.49 -16.09 17.11
C ARG A 90 -7.50 -16.37 18.24
N ALA A 91 -6.21 -16.31 17.92
CA ALA A 91 -5.16 -16.37 18.93
C ALA A 91 -5.30 -15.20 19.92
N GLU A 92 -5.06 -15.48 21.19
CA GLU A 92 -4.90 -14.45 22.21
C GLU A 92 -3.48 -13.86 22.07
N VAL A 93 -3.42 -12.55 21.87
CA VAL A 93 -2.15 -11.81 21.77
C VAL A 93 -1.90 -11.09 23.08
N HIS A 94 -0.64 -10.99 23.48
CA HIS A 94 -0.25 -10.09 24.56
C HIS A 94 -0.34 -8.64 24.07
N VAL A 95 -1.10 -7.80 24.77
CA VAL A 95 -1.32 -6.40 24.41
C VAL A 95 -0.63 -5.49 25.41
N CYS A 96 0.29 -4.66 24.91
CA CYS A 96 0.89 -3.57 25.65
C CYS A 96 0.38 -2.23 25.10
N ALA A 97 -0.31 -1.46 25.93
CA ALA A 97 -0.71 -0.09 25.62
C ALA A 97 0.04 0.86 26.57
N PHE A 98 0.55 1.97 26.05
CA PHE A 98 1.30 2.93 26.85
C PHE A 98 0.90 4.36 26.54
N ASP A 99 1.11 5.23 27.52
CA ASP A 99 0.93 6.67 27.42
C ASP A 99 2.07 7.38 28.16
N ILE A 100 2.54 8.48 27.59
CA ILE A 100 3.68 9.23 28.12
C ILE A 100 3.27 10.63 28.49
N GLU A 101 3.87 11.15 29.56
CA GLU A 101 3.78 12.55 29.93
C GLU A 101 5.14 13.18 29.87
N THR A 102 5.21 14.38 29.30
CA THR A 102 6.46 15.13 29.15
C THR A 102 6.34 16.49 29.82
N THR A 103 7.48 17.07 30.18
CA THR A 103 7.51 18.50 30.47
C THR A 103 7.12 19.28 29.21
N LYS A 104 6.71 20.53 29.42
CA LYS A 104 6.54 21.51 28.34
C LYS A 104 6.56 22.91 28.88
N LEU A 105 6.97 23.86 28.05
CA LEU A 105 6.86 25.27 28.38
C LEU A 105 5.38 25.73 28.45
N PRO A 106 5.05 26.74 29.28
CA PRO A 106 3.73 27.35 29.28
C PRO A 106 3.34 27.84 27.89
N LEU A 107 2.10 27.56 27.49
CA LEU A 107 1.52 27.95 26.19
C LEU A 107 2.28 27.41 24.95
N LYS A 108 3.14 26.40 25.11
CA LYS A 108 3.79 25.68 24.01
C LYS A 108 3.45 24.19 24.02
N PHE A 109 3.69 23.55 22.88
CA PHE A 109 3.77 22.08 22.78
C PHE A 109 5.09 21.58 23.36
N PRO A 110 5.15 20.30 23.77
CA PRO A 110 6.40 19.65 24.13
C PRO A 110 7.41 19.64 22.97
N ASP A 111 8.70 19.80 23.30
CA ASP A 111 9.81 19.74 22.37
C ASP A 111 10.77 18.60 22.75
N ALA A 112 10.95 17.64 21.86
CA ALA A 112 11.75 16.45 22.12
C ALA A 112 13.26 16.75 22.31
N GLU A 113 13.75 17.94 21.96
CA GLU A 113 15.17 18.31 22.12
C GLU A 113 15.51 18.71 23.58
N TYR A 114 14.57 19.26 24.34
CA TYR A 114 14.83 19.76 25.70
C TYR A 114 13.78 19.43 26.75
N ASP A 115 12.56 19.03 26.37
CA ASP A 115 11.57 18.55 27.33
C ASP A 115 11.84 17.09 27.71
N MET A 116 11.66 16.78 28.98
CA MET A 116 11.92 15.46 29.54
C MET A 116 10.63 14.65 29.66
N VAL A 117 10.72 13.34 29.45
CA VAL A 117 9.64 12.42 29.82
C VAL A 117 9.57 12.36 31.35
N MET A 118 8.43 12.74 31.91
CA MET A 118 8.17 12.73 33.35
C MET A 118 7.67 11.36 33.81
N MET A 119 6.76 10.75 33.03
CA MET A 119 6.25 9.42 33.32
C MET A 119 5.90 8.64 32.04
N ILE A 120 5.98 7.32 32.16
CA ILE A 120 5.48 6.36 31.16
C ILE A 120 4.54 5.43 31.89
N SER A 121 3.25 5.54 31.62
CA SER A 121 2.24 4.59 32.08
C SER A 121 2.05 3.53 31.01
N TYR A 122 1.96 2.26 31.40
CA TYR A 122 1.64 1.20 30.44
C TYR A 122 0.87 0.06 31.08
N MET A 123 0.07 -0.61 30.28
CA MET A 123 -0.72 -1.77 30.66
C MET A 123 -0.32 -2.95 29.78
N VAL A 124 0.09 -4.07 30.40
CA VAL A 124 0.32 -5.35 29.73
C VAL A 124 -0.74 -6.32 30.19
N ASP A 125 -1.59 -6.78 29.28
CA ASP A 125 -2.66 -7.76 29.55
C ASP A 125 -3.55 -7.42 30.75
N GLY A 126 -3.85 -6.13 30.91
CA GLY A 126 -4.66 -5.61 32.02
C GLY A 126 -3.88 -5.28 33.30
N GLN A 127 -2.60 -5.64 33.40
CA GLN A 127 -1.74 -5.26 34.51
C GLN A 127 -1.09 -3.91 34.25
N GLY A 128 -1.33 -2.95 35.15
CA GLY A 128 -0.80 -1.58 35.06
C GLY A 128 0.58 -1.43 35.68
N TYR A 129 1.42 -0.63 35.02
CA TYR A 129 2.76 -0.27 35.43
C TYR A 129 2.97 1.23 35.22
N LEU A 130 3.83 1.82 36.05
CA LEU A 130 4.19 3.23 35.97
C LEU A 130 5.69 3.39 36.18
N ILE A 131 6.37 3.96 35.18
CA ILE A 131 7.76 4.39 35.27
C ILE A 131 7.73 5.90 35.52
N ILE A 132 8.43 6.34 36.56
CA ILE A 132 8.53 7.76 36.94
C ILE A 132 9.99 8.17 36.88
N ASN A 133 10.26 9.27 36.19
CA ASN A 133 11.57 9.91 36.25
C ASN A 133 11.72 10.65 37.60
N ARG A 134 12.79 10.36 38.33
CA ARG A 134 13.08 10.93 39.66
C ARG A 134 14.23 11.94 39.65
N GLU A 135 14.77 12.23 38.48
CA GLU A 135 15.74 13.32 38.26
C GLU A 135 15.06 14.68 38.33
#